data_AF-A0A8J3FFQ1-F1
#
_entry.id   AF-A0A8J3FFQ1-F1
#
_cell.length_a   1.000
_cell.length_b   1.000
_cell.length_c   1.000
_cell.angle_alpha   90.00
_cell.angle_beta   90.00
_cell.angle_gamma   90.00
#
_symmetry.space_group_name_H-M   'P 1'
#
loop_
_entity.id
_entity.type
_entity.pdbx_description
1 polymer ?
#
loop_
_entity_poly.entity_id
_entity_poly.type
_entity_poly.pdbx_seq_one_letter_code
_entity_poly.pdbx_strand_id
1 'polypeptide(L)'
;MTDGTIPMLFIGDTKSQYLKAIPLGNNYFNEAIPVDSNKLAVVKLIPNIGRRLGLLNVDSLITKLNPKALEKQVEGFFCTDGYLHYNPQMQKLIYTYYYRNEYIILDKDLKVEARYSTIDTTTTANIKIRETISKKQRSMATPPPVVNRRSETLGYGLFNQSKIRAENEPEKQFEQGEVIDVYNLKNGTYKYSFYIPNIEGHFLKDFRIVHDHLLALYPDRIVTYLLGKNYLGLLKTTPKDMVMP
;
A
#
# COMPACT_ATOMS: atom_id res chain seq x y z
N MET A 1 15.92 0.42 -6.56
CA MET A 1 16.09 1.77 -7.12
C MET A 1 16.09 1.63 -8.64
N THR A 2 15.24 2.35 -9.38
CA THR A 2 15.10 2.21 -10.85
C THR A 2 15.50 3.52 -11.55
N ASP A 3 16.42 3.45 -12.51
CA ASP A 3 16.81 4.57 -13.39
C ASP A 3 15.84 4.62 -14.59
N GLY A 4 15.36 5.81 -14.94
CA GLY A 4 14.23 6.05 -15.85
C GLY A 4 14.51 5.86 -17.34
N THR A 5 15.71 5.45 -17.73
CA THR A 5 16.08 5.30 -19.16
C THR A 5 16.18 3.84 -19.60
N ILE A 6 16.54 2.93 -18.69
CA ILE A 6 16.52 1.47 -18.87
C ILE A 6 16.01 0.89 -17.56
N PRO A 7 14.87 0.16 -17.55
CA PRO A 7 14.36 -0.41 -16.32
C PRO A 7 15.35 -1.47 -15.83
N MET A 8 15.95 -1.24 -14.66
CA MET A 8 16.92 -2.13 -14.05
C MET A 8 16.48 -2.55 -12.66
N LEU A 9 16.71 -3.82 -12.32
CA LEU A 9 16.55 -4.37 -11.00
C LEU A 9 17.92 -4.63 -10.39
N PHE A 10 18.19 -4.06 -9.22
CA PHE A 10 19.40 -4.33 -8.45
C PHE A 10 19.07 -5.29 -7.31
N ILE A 11 19.76 -6.42 -7.24
CA ILE A 11 19.55 -7.47 -6.25
C ILE A 11 20.85 -7.68 -5.47
N GLY A 12 20.76 -7.79 -4.15
CA GLY A 12 21.91 -8.07 -3.30
C GLY A 12 21.51 -8.70 -1.98
N ASP A 13 22.54 -9.17 -1.27
CA ASP A 13 22.45 -9.62 0.12
C ASP A 13 22.95 -8.49 1.02
N THR A 14 22.36 -8.31 2.20
CA THR A 14 22.76 -7.25 3.15
C THR A 14 24.17 -7.44 3.71
N LYS A 15 24.75 -8.63 3.59
CA LYS A 15 26.14 -8.97 3.93
C LYS A 15 27.12 -8.71 2.79
N SER A 16 26.63 -8.46 1.57
CA SER A 16 27.46 -8.21 0.39
C SER A 16 27.44 -6.73 0.03
N GLN A 17 28.60 -6.19 -0.34
CA GLN A 17 28.71 -4.82 -0.86
C GLN A 17 28.40 -4.74 -2.37
N TYR A 18 28.19 -5.89 -3.03
CA TYR A 18 27.95 -5.95 -4.47
C TYR A 18 26.49 -6.23 -4.79
N LEU A 19 25.95 -5.46 -5.73
CA LEU A 19 24.60 -5.64 -6.27
C LEU A 19 24.68 -6.23 -7.69
N LYS A 20 23.89 -7.26 -7.95
CA LYS A 20 23.64 -7.77 -9.30
C LYS A 20 22.62 -6.87 -9.98
N ALA A 21 23.00 -6.26 -11.10
CA ALA A 21 22.09 -5.53 -11.97
C ALA A 21 21.45 -6.48 -12.99
N ILE A 22 20.12 -6.46 -13.10
CA ILE A 22 19.34 -7.24 -14.06
C ILE A 22 18.53 -6.26 -14.91
N PRO A 23 18.83 -6.12 -16.22
CA PRO A 23 18.01 -5.35 -17.13
C PRO A 23 16.63 -6.01 -17.26
N LEU A 24 15.57 -5.23 -17.07
CA LEU A 24 14.19 -5.71 -17.13
C LEU A 24 13.62 -5.73 -18.55
N GLY A 25 14.38 -5.24 -19.54
CA GLY A 25 13.93 -5.11 -20.92
C GLY A 25 12.68 -4.24 -21.02
N ASN A 26 11.59 -4.79 -21.54
CA ASN A 26 10.31 -4.07 -21.67
C ASN A 26 9.38 -4.24 -20.45
N ASN A 27 9.87 -4.81 -19.33
CA ASN A 27 9.07 -5.01 -18.12
C ASN A 27 9.03 -3.76 -17.23
N TYR A 28 8.36 -2.71 -17.72
CA TYR A 28 8.06 -1.54 -16.92
C TYR A 28 6.96 -1.82 -15.88
N PHE A 29 7.11 -1.25 -14.69
CA PHE A 29 6.12 -1.27 -13.61
C PHE A 29 6.18 0.04 -12.84
N ASN A 30 5.08 0.38 -12.17
CA ASN A 30 4.96 1.56 -11.31
C ASN A 30 5.37 1.25 -9.87
N GLU A 31 5.23 -0.01 -9.47
CA GLU A 31 5.53 -0.51 -8.14
C GLU A 31 5.96 -1.97 -8.25
N ALA A 32 6.89 -2.40 -7.42
CA ALA A 32 7.34 -3.77 -7.32
C ALA A 32 7.70 -4.12 -5.88
N ILE A 33 7.18 -5.24 -5.38
CA ILE A 33 7.42 -5.74 -4.03
C ILE A 33 7.89 -7.19 -4.13
N PRO A 34 9.00 -7.56 -3.49
CA PRO A 34 9.44 -8.95 -3.43
C PRO A 34 8.45 -9.79 -2.63
N VAL A 35 8.02 -10.90 -3.22
CA VAL A 35 7.13 -11.89 -2.56
C VAL A 35 7.81 -13.23 -2.36
N ASP A 36 8.93 -13.44 -3.06
CA ASP A 36 9.81 -14.61 -2.96
C ASP A 36 11.22 -14.24 -3.45
N SER A 37 12.17 -15.17 -3.39
CA SER A 37 13.56 -14.99 -3.80
C SER A 37 13.73 -14.62 -5.28
N ASN A 38 12.85 -15.10 -6.16
CA ASN A 38 12.88 -14.81 -7.60
C ASN A 38 11.55 -14.28 -8.15
N LYS A 39 10.63 -13.84 -7.28
CA LYS A 39 9.31 -13.33 -7.69
C LYS A 39 9.05 -11.94 -7.10
N LEU A 40 8.61 -11.04 -7.97
CA LEU A 40 8.12 -9.71 -7.60
C LEU A 40 6.63 -9.61 -7.94
N ALA A 41 5.82 -9.19 -6.97
CA ALA A 41 4.49 -8.67 -7.28
C ALA A 41 4.66 -7.24 -7.80
N VAL A 42 4.06 -6.94 -8.94
CA VAL A 42 4.22 -5.66 -9.63
C VAL A 42 2.87 -5.02 -9.92
N VAL A 43 2.82 -3.69 -9.88
CA VAL A 43 1.69 -2.91 -10.39
C VAL A 43 2.10 -2.32 -11.74
N LYS A 44 1.38 -2.65 -12.80
CA LYS A 44 1.58 -2.06 -14.14
C LYS A 44 0.41 -1.16 -14.51
N LEU A 45 0.69 0.07 -14.88
CA LEU A 45 -0.27 0.98 -15.51
C LEU A 45 -0.39 0.64 -16.99
N ILE A 46 -1.55 0.14 -17.40
CA ILE A 46 -1.83 -0.19 -18.79
C ILE A 46 -2.64 0.95 -19.43
N PRO A 47 -2.17 1.55 -20.55
CA PRO A 47 -2.87 2.62 -21.23
C PRO A 47 -4.33 2.27 -21.51
N ASN A 48 -5.25 3.22 -21.28
CA ASN A 48 -6.71 3.08 -21.43
C ASN A 48 -7.38 2.01 -20.54
N ILE A 49 -6.61 1.19 -19.83
CA ILE A 49 -7.11 0.14 -18.96
C ILE A 49 -7.03 0.57 -17.50
N GLY A 50 -5.94 1.19 -17.06
CA GLY A 50 -5.66 1.44 -15.65
C GLY A 50 -4.65 0.45 -15.09
N ARG A 51 -4.58 0.33 -13.76
CA ARG A 51 -3.60 -0.54 -13.09
C ARG A 51 -3.98 -2.02 -13.19
N ARG A 52 -2.97 -2.86 -13.27
CA ARG A 52 -3.04 -4.33 -13.21
C ARG A 52 -1.98 -4.86 -12.27
N LEU A 53 -2.34 -5.85 -11.47
CA LEU A 53 -1.37 -6.63 -10.70
C LEU A 53 -0.72 -7.67 -11.61
N GLY A 54 0.58 -7.87 -11.44
CA GLY A 54 1.34 -8.87 -12.16
C GLY A 54 2.35 -9.56 -11.24
N LEU A 55 2.75 -10.77 -11.62
CA LEU A 55 3.83 -11.50 -10.98
C LEU A 55 4.98 -11.61 -11.98
N LEU A 56 6.08 -10.92 -11.69
CA LEU A 56 7.31 -10.94 -12.47
C LEU A 56 8.23 -12.02 -11.90
N ASN A 57 8.60 -12.99 -12.74
CA ASN A 57 9.70 -13.89 -12.43
C ASN A 57 11.02 -13.25 -12.87
N VAL A 58 11.95 -13.09 -11.94
CA VAL A 58 13.21 -12.37 -12.15
C VAL A 58 14.17 -13.14 -13.07
N ASP A 59 14.12 -14.47 -13.05
CA ASP A 59 15.04 -15.32 -13.82
C ASP A 59 14.67 -15.35 -15.31
N SER A 60 13.37 -15.47 -15.61
CA SER A 60 12.85 -15.51 -16.98
C SER A 60 12.44 -14.14 -17.52
N LEU A 61 12.32 -13.12 -16.65
CA LEU A 61 11.78 -11.79 -16.97
C LEU A 61 10.37 -11.82 -17.57
N ILE A 62 9.61 -12.89 -17.31
CA ILE A 62 8.22 -13.01 -17.73
C ILE A 62 7.32 -12.43 -16.63
N THR A 63 6.44 -11.48 -17.01
CA THR A 63 5.37 -11.00 -16.13
C THR A 63 4.04 -11.65 -16.50
N LYS A 64 3.41 -12.34 -15.54
CA LYS A 64 2.02 -12.80 -15.66
C LYS A 64 1.07 -11.79 -15.02
N LEU A 65 0.20 -11.16 -15.80
CA LEU A 65 -0.81 -10.22 -15.30
C LEU A 65 -2.07 -10.96 -14.83
N ASN A 66 -2.68 -10.49 -13.75
CA ASN A 66 -4.05 -10.87 -13.37
C ASN A 66 -5.04 -9.75 -13.77
N PRO A 67 -5.78 -9.91 -14.89
CA PRO A 67 -6.73 -8.90 -15.37
C PRO A 67 -8.05 -8.86 -14.59
N LYS A 68 -8.21 -9.66 -13.54
CA LYS A 68 -9.44 -9.70 -12.73
C LYS A 68 -9.21 -9.32 -11.26
N ALA A 69 -7.96 -9.19 -10.82
CA ALA A 69 -7.65 -8.84 -9.45
C ALA A 69 -8.18 -7.44 -9.08
N LEU A 70 -7.88 -6.45 -9.93
CA LEU A 70 -8.36 -5.08 -9.74
C LEU A 70 -9.65 -4.86 -10.53
N GLU A 71 -10.67 -4.40 -9.84
CA GLU A 71 -11.99 -4.14 -10.41
C GLU A 71 -12.11 -2.67 -10.80
N LYS A 72 -12.52 -2.46 -12.04
CA LYS A 72 -12.81 -1.12 -12.54
C LYS A 72 -14.20 -0.71 -12.08
N GLN A 73 -14.34 0.57 -11.74
CA GLN A 73 -15.63 1.23 -11.59
C GLN A 73 -15.85 2.18 -12.77
N VAL A 74 -16.80 3.10 -12.66
CA VAL A 74 -17.26 4.03 -13.71
C VAL A 74 -16.09 4.60 -14.53
N GLU A 75 -15.04 5.10 -13.87
CA GLU A 75 -13.81 5.58 -14.49
C GLU A 75 -12.65 4.58 -14.36
N GLY A 76 -12.43 3.75 -15.38
CA GLY A 76 -11.51 2.61 -15.27
C GLY A 76 -10.03 2.93 -15.02
N PHE A 77 -9.53 4.10 -15.46
CA PHE A 77 -8.09 4.40 -15.44
C PHE A 77 -7.56 4.76 -14.05
N PHE A 78 -8.25 5.65 -13.33
CA PHE A 78 -7.83 6.15 -12.02
C PHE A 78 -8.51 5.41 -10.84
N CYS A 79 -9.67 4.78 -11.04
CA CYS A 79 -10.36 4.07 -9.96
C CYS A 79 -9.63 2.82 -9.46
N THR A 80 -8.58 2.40 -10.17
CA THR A 80 -7.75 1.25 -9.80
C THR A 80 -6.50 1.65 -9.01
N ASP A 81 -6.32 2.93 -8.66
CA ASP A 81 -5.18 3.41 -7.88
C ASP A 81 -5.26 2.90 -6.43
N GLY A 82 -4.11 2.51 -5.89
CA GLY A 82 -4.02 1.81 -4.62
C GLY A 82 -2.57 1.54 -4.18
N TYR A 83 -2.43 1.08 -2.94
CA TYR A 83 -1.17 0.61 -2.35
C TYR A 83 -1.13 -0.90 -2.41
N LEU A 84 -0.01 -1.47 -2.86
CA LEU A 84 0.26 -2.90 -2.75
C LEU A 84 1.14 -3.16 -1.54
N HIS A 85 0.85 -4.21 -0.79
CA HIS A 85 1.67 -4.68 0.33
C HIS A 85 1.88 -6.18 0.23
N TYR A 86 3.06 -6.65 0.61
CA TYR A 86 3.27 -8.07 0.91
C TYR A 86 3.38 -8.24 2.42
N ASN A 87 2.49 -9.04 3.00
CA ASN A 87 2.51 -9.39 4.42
C ASN A 87 3.18 -10.77 4.58
N PRO A 88 4.44 -10.83 5.03
CA PRO A 88 5.18 -12.09 5.15
C PRO A 88 4.61 -13.03 6.23
N GLN A 89 3.99 -12.50 7.28
CA GLN A 89 3.40 -13.31 8.37
C GLN A 89 2.16 -14.07 7.92
N MET A 90 1.39 -13.50 6.99
CA MET A 90 0.25 -14.16 6.36
C MET A 90 0.60 -14.86 5.05
N GLN A 91 1.76 -14.53 4.46
CA GLN A 91 2.12 -14.90 3.08
C GLN A 91 1.05 -14.45 2.07
N LYS A 92 0.52 -13.25 2.24
CA LYS A 92 -0.54 -12.66 1.40
C LYS A 92 -0.11 -11.32 0.84
N LEU A 93 -0.68 -10.98 -0.30
CA LEU A 93 -0.66 -9.62 -0.85
C LEU A 93 -1.93 -8.89 -0.43
N ILE A 94 -1.80 -7.62 -0.07
CA ILE A 94 -2.91 -6.76 0.31
C ILE A 94 -2.90 -5.57 -0.63
N TYR A 95 -4.03 -5.30 -1.27
CA TYR A 95 -4.19 -4.12 -2.13
C TYR A 95 -5.27 -3.21 -1.58
N THR A 96 -4.92 -1.97 -1.22
CA THR A 96 -5.87 -0.99 -0.68
C THR A 96 -6.13 0.10 -1.72
N TYR A 97 -7.39 0.30 -2.14
CA TYR A 97 -7.73 1.31 -3.14
C TYR A 97 -7.71 2.72 -2.56
N TYR A 98 -7.27 3.72 -3.32
CA TYR A 98 -7.20 5.12 -2.84
C TYR A 98 -8.56 5.80 -2.74
N TYR A 99 -9.45 5.55 -3.70
CA TYR A 99 -10.65 6.38 -3.93
C TYR A 99 -11.97 5.66 -3.60
N ARG A 100 -11.89 4.48 -3.00
CA ARG A 100 -13.05 3.73 -2.52
C ARG A 100 -12.72 2.99 -1.24
N ASN A 101 -13.76 2.68 -0.47
CA ASN A 101 -13.67 2.01 0.81
C ASN A 101 -13.36 0.50 0.70
N GLU A 102 -12.44 0.06 -0.16
CA GLU A 102 -12.16 -1.37 -0.38
C GLU A 102 -10.67 -1.68 -0.26
N TYR A 103 -10.37 -2.85 0.30
CA TYR A 103 -9.10 -3.53 0.13
C TYR A 103 -9.28 -5.02 -0.19
N ILE A 104 -8.26 -5.60 -0.81
CA ILE A 104 -8.25 -6.95 -1.38
C ILE A 104 -7.18 -7.78 -0.68
N ILE A 105 -7.50 -9.04 -0.38
CA ILE A 105 -6.52 -10.05 0.03
C ILE A 105 -6.26 -10.98 -1.16
N LEU A 106 -5.00 -11.16 -1.51
CA LEU A 106 -4.56 -12.07 -2.57
C LEU A 106 -3.53 -13.06 -2.04
N ASP A 107 -3.49 -14.25 -2.64
CA ASP A 107 -2.35 -15.15 -2.47
C ASP A 107 -1.11 -14.66 -3.24
N LYS A 108 -0.01 -15.40 -3.09
CA LYS A 108 1.28 -15.10 -3.77
C LYS A 108 1.21 -15.20 -5.30
N ASP A 109 0.20 -15.86 -5.85
CA ASP A 109 -0.03 -16.01 -7.28
C ASP A 109 -1.09 -15.02 -7.82
N LEU A 110 -1.41 -13.99 -7.01
CA LEU A 110 -2.38 -12.93 -7.29
C LEU A 110 -3.83 -13.42 -7.41
N LYS A 111 -4.17 -14.59 -6.89
CA LYS A 111 -5.58 -15.01 -6.80
C LYS A 111 -6.26 -14.23 -5.69
N VAL A 112 -7.38 -13.59 -6.00
CA VAL A 112 -8.21 -12.90 -5.00
C VAL A 112 -8.84 -13.93 -4.08
N GLU A 113 -8.59 -13.79 -2.78
CA GLU A 113 -9.16 -14.64 -1.73
C GLU A 113 -10.31 -13.96 -0.99
N ALA A 114 -10.21 -12.63 -0.78
CA ALA A 114 -11.24 -11.85 -0.13
C ALA A 114 -11.21 -10.39 -0.58
N ARG A 115 -12.35 -9.71 -0.42
CA ARG A 115 -12.51 -8.26 -0.48
C ARG A 115 -13.20 -7.82 0.79
N TYR A 116 -12.72 -6.73 1.38
CA TYR A 116 -13.27 -6.17 2.60
C TYR A 116 -13.41 -4.66 2.45
N SER A 117 -14.29 -4.08 3.27
CA SER A 117 -14.52 -2.65 3.28
C SER A 117 -13.82 -1.97 4.46
N THR A 118 -13.32 -0.75 4.22
CA THR A 118 -12.96 0.17 5.30
C THR A 118 -14.22 0.82 5.88
N ILE A 119 -14.12 1.48 7.04
CA ILE A 119 -15.27 2.12 7.71
C ILE A 119 -15.81 3.35 6.97
N ASP A 120 -15.05 3.91 6.02
CA ASP A 120 -15.55 4.91 5.08
C ASP A 120 -16.76 4.39 4.28
N THR A 121 -17.67 5.29 3.90
CA THR A 121 -18.90 5.00 3.16
C THR A 121 -18.76 5.18 1.64
N THR A 122 -17.62 5.67 1.14
CA THR A 122 -17.38 5.89 -0.30
C THR A 122 -17.15 4.59 -1.05
N THR A 123 -18.24 3.94 -1.48
CA THR A 123 -18.18 2.67 -2.24
C THR A 123 -17.78 2.84 -3.70
N THR A 124 -18.09 4.00 -4.29
CA THR A 124 -17.80 4.32 -5.69
C THR A 124 -16.80 5.47 -5.77
N ALA A 125 -15.72 5.24 -6.51
CA ALA A 125 -14.71 6.26 -6.77
C ALA A 125 -15.28 7.38 -7.66
N ASN A 126 -15.54 8.54 -7.04
CA ASN A 126 -16.11 9.72 -7.68
C ASN A 126 -15.03 10.57 -8.36
N ILE A 127 -14.49 10.08 -9.48
CA ILE A 127 -13.40 10.73 -10.21
C ILE A 127 -13.95 11.49 -11.41
N LYS A 128 -13.70 12.80 -11.49
CA LYS A 128 -14.00 13.61 -12.68
C LYS A 128 -12.74 13.76 -13.52
N ILE A 129 -12.80 13.45 -14.82
CA ILE A 129 -11.65 13.54 -15.74
C ILE A 129 -11.75 14.75 -16.68
N ARG A 130 -10.60 15.29 -17.08
CA ARG A 130 -10.43 16.20 -18.22
C ARG A 130 -9.56 15.49 -19.25
N GLU A 131 -10.05 15.40 -20.48
CA GLU A 131 -9.30 14.83 -21.60
C GLU A 131 -8.89 15.96 -22.55
N THR A 132 -7.59 16.12 -22.78
CA THR A 132 -7.07 17.06 -23.79
C THR A 132 -6.75 16.27 -25.05
N ILE A 133 -7.71 16.26 -25.98
CA ILE A 133 -7.66 15.47 -27.22
C ILE A 133 -6.40 15.81 -28.06
N SER A 134 -6.03 17.08 -28.13
CA SER A 134 -4.86 17.56 -28.89
C SER A 134 -3.51 17.06 -28.35
N LYS A 135 -3.45 16.66 -27.07
CA LYS A 135 -2.23 16.16 -26.41
C LYS A 135 -2.30 14.67 -26.03
N LYS A 136 -3.41 13.98 -26.31
CA LYS A 136 -3.70 12.61 -25.81
C LYS A 136 -3.44 12.46 -24.30
N GLN A 137 -3.69 13.52 -23.53
CA GLN A 137 -3.46 13.55 -22.09
C GLN A 137 -4.79 13.43 -21.35
N ARG A 138 -4.85 12.53 -20.36
CA ARG A 138 -5.93 12.42 -19.39
C ARG A 138 -5.43 12.89 -18.04
N SER A 139 -6.14 13.85 -17.45
CA SER A 139 -5.88 14.32 -16.09
C SER A 139 -7.16 14.30 -15.28
N MET A 140 -7.04 14.32 -13.95
CA MET A 140 -8.19 14.57 -13.10
C MET A 140 -8.64 16.03 -13.29
N ALA A 141 -9.93 16.24 -13.48
CA ALA A 141 -10.55 17.57 -13.54
C ALA A 141 -10.48 18.28 -12.20
N THR A 142 -10.57 17.50 -11.12
CA THR A 142 -10.45 17.90 -9.73
C THR A 142 -9.90 16.69 -8.97
N PRO A 143 -8.93 16.85 -8.05
CA PRO A 143 -8.47 15.74 -7.24
C PRO A 143 -9.66 15.13 -6.46
N PRO A 144 -10.02 13.86 -6.67
CA PRO A 144 -11.07 13.21 -5.90
C PRO A 144 -10.64 13.10 -4.43
N PRO A 145 -11.59 13.08 -3.48
CA PRO A 145 -11.25 12.83 -2.08
C PRO A 145 -10.57 11.47 -1.97
N VAL A 146 -9.36 11.47 -1.40
CA VAL A 146 -8.64 10.24 -1.09
C VAL A 146 -9.31 9.62 0.14
N VAL A 147 -9.82 8.41 -0.01
CA VAL A 147 -10.44 7.60 1.05
C VAL A 147 -9.33 6.98 1.91
N ASN A 148 -8.42 6.26 1.27
CA ASN A 148 -7.30 5.57 1.90
C ASN A 148 -6.00 6.25 1.48
N ARG A 149 -5.44 7.05 2.39
CA ARG A 149 -4.29 7.89 2.08
C ARG A 149 -2.99 7.12 2.03
N ARG A 150 -2.79 6.18 2.95
CA ARG A 150 -1.66 5.25 3.09
C ARG A 150 -2.12 4.03 3.87
N SER A 151 -1.39 2.93 3.74
CA SER A 151 -1.61 1.78 4.61
C SER A 151 -0.31 1.06 4.92
N GLU A 152 -0.30 0.33 6.02
CA GLU A 152 0.77 -0.58 6.44
C GLU A 152 0.15 -1.90 6.91
N THR A 153 0.92 -2.99 6.87
CA THR A 153 0.45 -4.29 7.35
C THR A 153 1.44 -4.92 8.31
N LEU A 154 0.92 -5.49 9.41
CA LEU A 154 1.71 -6.26 10.37
C LEU A 154 0.81 -7.32 11.02
N GLY A 155 1.28 -8.57 11.03
CA GLY A 155 0.53 -9.70 11.57
C GLY A 155 -0.81 -9.85 10.84
N TYR A 156 -1.90 -9.74 11.60
CA TYR A 156 -3.26 -9.71 11.03
C TYR A 156 -3.86 -8.30 10.97
N GLY A 157 -3.06 -7.25 11.17
CA GLY A 157 -3.50 -5.86 11.13
C GLY A 157 -3.27 -5.21 9.77
N LEU A 158 -4.29 -4.53 9.26
CA LEU A 158 -4.17 -3.46 8.26
C LEU A 158 -4.30 -2.13 8.98
N PHE A 159 -3.27 -1.30 8.92
CA PHE A 159 -3.23 0.04 9.50
C PHE A 159 -3.43 1.03 8.37
N ASN A 160 -4.63 1.60 8.27
CA ASN A 160 -5.04 2.43 7.15
C ASN A 160 -5.18 3.89 7.61
N GLN A 161 -4.43 4.79 6.99
CA GLN A 161 -4.60 6.22 7.19
C GLN A 161 -5.84 6.68 6.43
N SER A 162 -6.95 6.84 7.15
CA SER A 162 -8.19 7.37 6.60
C SER A 162 -8.15 8.90 6.61
N LYS A 163 -8.81 9.53 5.62
CA LYS A 163 -8.87 11.00 5.51
C LYS A 163 -10.22 11.58 5.93
N ILE A 164 -11.03 10.80 6.65
CA ILE A 164 -12.42 11.14 6.91
C ILE A 164 -12.60 11.38 8.40
N ARG A 165 -12.95 12.63 8.71
CA ARG A 165 -13.42 13.03 10.03
C ARG A 165 -14.67 12.24 10.35
N ALA A 166 -14.69 11.54 11.49
CA ALA A 166 -15.92 10.90 11.94
C ALA A 166 -17.02 11.96 12.14
N GLU A 167 -18.29 11.63 11.86
CA GLU A 167 -19.41 12.61 11.95
C GLU A 167 -19.51 13.27 13.34
N ASN A 168 -19.05 12.57 14.39
CA ASN A 168 -19.09 13.02 15.77
C ASN A 168 -17.75 13.58 16.29
N GLU A 169 -16.76 13.80 15.43
CA GLU A 169 -15.45 14.32 15.83
C GLU A 169 -15.39 15.86 15.66
N PRO A 170 -15.05 16.63 16.71
CA PRO A 170 -14.81 18.05 16.61
C PRO A 170 -13.68 18.37 15.62
N GLU A 171 -13.87 19.37 14.76
CA GLU A 171 -12.89 19.79 13.75
C GLU A 171 -11.50 20.03 14.32
N LYS A 172 -11.42 20.66 15.51
CA LYS A 172 -10.16 20.89 16.22
C LYS A 172 -9.44 19.61 16.66
N GLN A 173 -10.13 18.50 16.89
CA GLN A 173 -9.50 17.21 17.22
C GLN A 173 -8.97 16.52 15.95
N PHE A 174 -9.73 16.59 14.85
CA PHE A 174 -9.30 16.06 13.56
C PHE A 174 -8.06 16.81 12.99
N GLU A 175 -7.91 18.10 13.29
CA GLU A 175 -6.74 18.89 12.90
C GLU A 175 -5.46 18.54 13.69
N GLN A 176 -5.58 17.84 14.83
CA GLN A 176 -4.45 17.55 15.71
C GLN A 176 -3.63 16.32 15.31
N GLY A 177 -4.12 15.51 14.38
CA GLY A 177 -3.39 14.32 13.95
C GLY A 177 -4.07 13.58 12.81
N GLU A 178 -3.37 12.58 12.31
CA GLU A 178 -3.86 11.74 11.22
C GLU A 178 -4.46 10.46 11.80
N VAL A 179 -5.70 10.15 11.41
CA VAL A 179 -6.44 8.96 11.88
C VAL A 179 -5.88 7.71 11.21
N ILE A 180 -5.56 6.70 12.03
CA ILE A 180 -5.17 5.37 11.59
C ILE A 180 -6.23 4.37 12.05
N ASP A 181 -7.01 3.86 11.10
CA ASP A 181 -7.99 2.80 11.32
C ASP A 181 -7.31 1.44 11.22
N VAL A 182 -7.61 0.54 12.17
CA VAL A 182 -7.05 -0.80 12.19
C VAL A 182 -8.10 -1.86 11.91
N TYR A 183 -7.83 -2.70 10.92
CA TYR A 183 -8.70 -3.80 10.50
C TYR A 183 -8.02 -5.16 10.70
N ASN A 184 -8.82 -6.18 10.96
CA ASN A 184 -8.36 -7.57 10.99
C ASN A 184 -8.38 -8.16 9.58
N LEU A 185 -7.20 -8.44 9.03
CA LEU A 185 -7.00 -9.01 7.70
C LEU A 185 -7.59 -10.42 7.52
N LYS A 186 -7.92 -11.15 8.59
CA LYS A 186 -8.52 -12.50 8.48
C LYS A 186 -10.00 -12.49 8.10
N ASN A 187 -10.73 -11.48 8.57
CA ASN A 187 -12.19 -11.46 8.51
C ASN A 187 -12.77 -10.09 8.14
N GLY A 188 -11.92 -9.10 7.87
CA GLY A 188 -12.33 -7.77 7.46
C GLY A 188 -12.84 -6.86 8.57
N THR A 189 -12.87 -7.32 9.82
CA THR A 189 -13.52 -6.56 10.89
C THR A 189 -12.67 -5.37 11.31
N TYR A 190 -13.27 -4.19 11.35
CA TYR A 190 -12.71 -3.02 12.04
C TYR A 190 -12.45 -3.36 13.52
N LYS A 191 -11.31 -2.93 14.05
CA LYS A 191 -10.91 -3.17 15.44
C LYS A 191 -11.00 -1.91 16.29
N TYR A 192 -10.31 -0.85 15.87
CA TYR A 192 -10.19 0.43 16.58
C TYR A 192 -9.47 1.44 15.67
N SER A 193 -9.43 2.70 16.09
CA SER A 193 -8.59 3.74 15.48
C SER A 193 -7.69 4.39 16.52
N PHE A 194 -6.59 4.95 16.08
CA PHE A 194 -5.72 5.82 16.87
C PHE A 194 -5.19 6.96 16.02
N TYR A 195 -4.59 7.96 16.67
CA TYR A 195 -4.07 9.14 15.99
C TYR A 195 -2.55 9.13 16.01
N ILE A 196 -1.95 9.50 14.87
CA ILE A 196 -0.57 9.96 14.84
C ILE A 196 -0.61 11.48 14.91
N PRO A 197 -0.09 12.12 15.97
CA PRO A 197 -0.25 13.56 16.14
C PRO A 197 0.53 14.34 15.10
N ASN A 198 0.01 15.51 14.74
CA ASN A 198 0.79 16.55 14.07
C ASN A 198 1.75 17.15 15.10
N ILE A 199 3.01 17.39 14.72
CA ILE A 199 4.04 17.87 15.63
C ILE A 199 4.49 19.25 15.19
N GLU A 200 4.35 20.26 16.06
CA GLU A 200 4.82 21.63 15.78
C GLU A 200 4.26 22.19 14.46
N GLY A 201 3.01 21.87 14.12
CA GLY A 201 2.37 22.29 12.86
C GLY A 201 2.77 21.47 11.63
N HIS A 202 3.64 20.46 11.77
CA HIS A 202 4.01 19.56 10.69
C HIS A 202 3.08 18.35 10.62
N PHE A 203 2.54 18.14 9.42
CA PHE A 203 1.73 16.98 9.07
C PHE A 203 2.59 15.74 8.78
N LEU A 204 2.03 14.57 9.11
CA LEU A 204 2.63 13.28 8.80
C LEU A 204 2.89 13.12 7.29
N LYS A 205 4.14 12.85 6.93
CA LYS A 205 4.57 12.59 5.55
C LYS A 205 4.53 11.12 5.18
N ASP A 206 4.84 10.22 6.10
CA ASP A 206 4.72 8.77 5.92
C ASP A 206 4.75 8.09 7.29
N PHE A 207 4.37 6.82 7.36
CA PHE A 207 4.63 6.01 8.54
C PHE A 207 4.95 4.56 8.15
N ARG A 208 5.76 3.90 8.96
CA ARG A 208 6.05 2.46 8.85
C ARG A 208 5.80 1.78 10.17
N ILE A 209 5.39 0.52 10.12
CA ILE A 209 5.27 -0.32 11.30
C ILE A 209 6.27 -1.46 11.18
N VAL A 210 7.20 -1.53 12.14
CA VAL A 210 8.25 -2.52 12.18
C VAL A 210 8.29 -3.12 13.57
N HIS A 211 8.00 -4.42 13.68
CA HIS A 211 7.82 -5.11 14.96
C HIS A 211 6.78 -4.42 15.85
N ASP A 212 7.19 -3.84 16.96
CA ASP A 212 6.38 -3.09 17.91
C ASP A 212 6.61 -1.58 17.83
N HIS A 213 7.27 -1.10 16.77
CA HIS A 213 7.53 0.31 16.56
C HIS A 213 6.72 0.87 15.40
N LEU A 214 6.11 2.03 15.64
CA LEU A 214 5.58 2.91 14.60
C LEU A 214 6.57 4.04 14.37
N LEU A 215 7.12 4.11 13.16
CA LEU A 215 8.02 5.18 12.73
C LEU A 215 7.22 6.19 11.92
N ALA A 216 7.04 7.39 12.44
CA ALA A 216 6.35 8.49 11.80
C ALA A 216 7.36 9.47 11.18
N LEU A 217 7.25 9.68 9.88
CA LEU A 217 8.09 10.62 9.15
C LEU A 217 7.40 11.99 9.07
N TYR A 218 8.12 13.02 9.51
CA TYR A 218 7.77 14.43 9.37
C TYR A 218 8.82 15.12 8.47
N PRO A 219 8.61 16.37 8.03
CA PRO A 219 9.53 17.08 7.13
C PRO A 219 10.99 17.17 7.63
N ASP A 220 11.17 17.30 8.94
CA ASP A 220 12.46 17.58 9.59
C ASP A 220 12.93 16.47 10.54
N ARG A 221 12.09 15.47 10.83
CA ARG A 221 12.40 14.42 11.82
C ARG A 221 11.64 13.11 11.58
N ILE A 222 12.17 12.04 12.15
CA ILE A 222 11.47 10.77 12.32
C ILE A 222 11.17 10.62 13.82
N VAL A 223 9.93 10.32 14.16
CA VAL A 223 9.51 10.04 15.53
C VAL A 223 9.11 8.59 15.66
N THR A 224 9.57 7.92 16.71
CA THR A 224 9.25 6.52 16.98
C THR A 224 8.29 6.42 18.15
N TYR A 225 7.17 5.72 17.94
CA TYR A 225 6.21 5.36 18.97
C TYR A 225 6.28 3.86 19.22
N LEU A 226 6.07 3.44 20.47
CA LEU A 226 5.91 2.04 20.83
C LEU A 226 4.43 1.65 20.71
N LEU A 227 4.12 0.66 19.88
CA LEU A 227 2.79 0.08 19.78
C LEU A 227 2.58 -0.86 20.97
N GLY A 228 1.72 -0.45 21.90
CA GLY A 228 1.38 -1.29 23.05
C GLY A 228 0.84 -2.66 22.62
N LYS A 229 1.04 -3.69 23.45
CA LYS A 229 0.62 -5.08 23.15
C LYS A 229 -0.86 -5.21 22.73
N ASN A 230 -1.71 -4.32 23.24
CA ASN A 230 -3.14 -4.26 22.92
C ASN A 230 -3.41 -3.93 21.44
N TYR A 231 -2.48 -3.23 20.78
CA TYR A 231 -2.58 -2.84 19.39
C TYR A 231 -2.14 -3.97 18.44
N LEU A 232 -1.10 -4.73 18.82
CA LEU A 232 -0.48 -5.74 17.96
C LEU A 232 -1.23 -7.10 17.93
N GLY A 233 -2.17 -7.32 18.86
CA GLY A 233 -2.75 -8.65 19.08
C GLY A 233 -1.69 -9.65 19.55
N LEU A 234 -2.08 -10.91 19.79
CA LEU A 234 -1.14 -11.98 20.11
C LEU A 234 -0.25 -12.27 18.88
N LEU A 235 0.80 -11.48 18.69
CA LEU A 235 1.99 -11.93 17.99
C LEU A 235 2.42 -13.20 18.72
N LYS A 236 2.24 -14.37 18.10
CA LYS A 236 2.90 -15.58 18.58
C LYS A 236 4.39 -15.28 18.44
N THR A 237 5.00 -14.83 19.54
CA THR A 237 6.44 -14.75 19.67
C THR A 237 6.94 -16.17 19.52
N THR A 238 7.56 -16.47 18.39
CA THR A 238 8.39 -17.67 18.29
C THR A 238 9.72 -17.26 18.91
N PRO A 239 10.13 -17.80 20.07
CA PRO A 239 11.46 -17.53 20.61
C PRO A 239 12.50 -18.26 19.75
N LYS A 240 13.65 -17.62 19.51
CA LYS A 240 14.76 -17.91 18.55
C LYS A 240 14.57 -17.11 17.25
N ASP A 241 15.31 -16.06 16.93
CA ASP A 241 16.72 -15.79 17.17
C ASP A 241 16.96 -14.29 17.40
N MET A 242 17.43 -13.92 18.59
CA MET A 242 18.10 -12.65 18.80
C MET A 242 19.33 -12.90 19.66
N VAL A 243 20.24 -13.70 19.10
CA VAL A 243 21.66 -13.54 19.39
C VAL A 243 22.18 -12.68 18.24
N MET A 244 22.40 -11.40 18.52
CA MET A 244 23.26 -10.60 17.66
C MET A 244 24.69 -10.69 18.21
N PRO A 245 25.70 -10.94 17.36
CA PRO A 245 27.10 -10.69 17.70
C PRO A 245 27.37 -9.19 17.86
#